data_AF-X1QH92-F1
#
_entry.id   AF-X1QH92-F1
#
_cell.length_a   1.000
_cell.length_b   1.000
_cell.length_c   1.000
_cell.angle_alpha   90.00
_cell.angle_beta   90.00
_cell.angle_gamma   90.00
#
_symmetry.space_group_name_H-M   'P 1'
#
loop_
_entity.id
_entity.type
_entity.pdbx_description
1 polymer ?
#
loop_
_entity_poly.entity_id
_entity_poly.type
_entity_poly.pdbx_seq_one_letter_code
_entity_poly.pdbx_strand_id
1 'polypeptide(L)' 'MPKQRYTDYGCWEKQCSKCKEWWPATREFFYGSKRDGLHPWCKACILEAKAERRKRKKLEVVESHA' A
#
# COMPACT_ATOMS: atom_id res chain seq x y z
N MET A 1 -6.03 -15.22 -3.96
CA MET A 1 -6.16 -15.56 -2.53
C MET A 1 -5.28 -14.61 -1.72
N PRO A 2 -5.84 -13.70 -0.89
CA PRO A 2 -5.03 -12.84 -0.03
C PRO A 2 -4.31 -13.71 1.00
N LYS A 3 -2.97 -13.66 1.00
CA LYS A 3 -2.12 -14.39 1.95
C LYS A 3 -2.29 -13.74 3.33
N GLN A 4 -3.18 -14.30 4.13
CA GLN A 4 -3.39 -13.94 5.52
C GLN A 4 -2.77 -15.04 6.40
N ARG A 5 -2.14 -14.65 7.52
CA ARG A 5 -1.63 -15.59 8.52
C ARG A 5 -2.05 -15.14 9.91
N TYR A 6 -2.26 -16.10 10.79
CA TYR A 6 -2.50 -15.87 12.21
C TYR A 6 -1.17 -15.94 12.94
N THR A 7 -0.92 -15.00 13.85
CA THR A 7 0.26 -15.02 14.71
C THR A 7 -0.12 -15.52 16.11
N ASP A 8 0.88 -16.04 16.84
CA ASP A 8 0.72 -16.49 18.22
C ASP A 8 0.20 -15.36 19.16
N TYR A 9 0.43 -14.11 18.78
CA TYR A 9 -0.07 -12.90 19.46
C TYR A 9 -1.55 -12.60 19.20
N GLY A 10 -2.29 -13.48 18.51
CA GLY A 10 -3.72 -13.33 18.29
C GLY A 10 -4.13 -12.34 17.19
N CYS A 11 -3.17 -11.79 16.44
CA CYS A 11 -3.47 -10.82 15.39
C CYS A 11 -3.37 -11.44 13.99
N TRP A 12 -4.36 -11.10 13.16
CA TRP A 12 -4.34 -11.41 11.73
C TRP A 12 -3.35 -10.49 11.03
N GLU A 13 -2.45 -11.07 10.24
CA GLU A 13 -1.52 -10.34 9.40
C GLU A 13 -1.84 -10.57 7.92
N LYS A 14 -1.60 -9.52 7.13
CA LYS A 14 -1.74 -9.54 5.68
C LYS A 14 -0.40 -9.21 5.04
N GLN A 15 -0.03 -9.98 4.01
CA GLN A 15 1.14 -9.67 3.21
C GLN A 15 0.84 -8.55 2.20
N CYS A 16 1.66 -7.51 2.20
CA CYS A 16 1.63 -6.47 1.16
C CYS A 16 2.12 -7.04 -0.17
N SER A 17 1.35 -6.92 -1.25
CA SER A 17 1.78 -7.47 -2.55
C SER A 17 2.90 -6.68 -3.24
N LYS A 18 3.21 -5.46 -2.79
CA LYS A 18 4.30 -4.61 -3.32
C LYS A 18 5.64 -4.88 -2.62
N CYS A 19 5.71 -4.68 -1.30
CA CYS A 19 6.95 -4.91 -0.54
C CYS A 19 7.14 -6.35 -0.04
N LYS A 20 6.10 -7.21 -0.15
CA LYS A 20 6.10 -8.61 0.31
C LYS A 20 6.27 -8.81 1.82
N GLU A 21 6.20 -7.74 2.61
CA GLU A 21 6.22 -7.79 4.07
C GLU A 21 4.85 -8.09 4.68
N TRP A 22 4.85 -8.71 5.86
CA TRP A 22 3.67 -9.01 6.64
C TRP A 22 3.41 -7.88 7.64
N TRP A 23 2.18 -7.39 7.64
CA TRP A 23 1.75 -6.34 8.55
C TRP A 23 0.40 -6.71 9.16
N PRO A 24 0.07 -6.21 10.37
CA PRO A 24 -1.24 -6.42 10.94
C PRO A 24 -2.33 -6.02 9.94
N ALA A 25 -3.31 -6.91 9.74
CA ALA A 25 -4.45 -6.73 8.85
C ALA A 25 -5.46 -5.75 9.45
N THR A 26 -4.98 -4.60 9.91
CA THR A 26 -5.76 -3.52 10.52
C THR A 26 -5.79 -2.30 9.60
N ARG A 27 -6.72 -1.38 9.89
CA ARG A 27 -6.84 -0.11 9.17
C ARG A 27 -5.70 0.87 9.46
N GLU A 28 -4.79 0.53 10.37
CA GLU A 28 -3.58 1.31 10.66
C GLU A 28 -2.53 1.10 9.56
N PHE A 29 -2.32 -0.16 9.14
CA PHE A 29 -1.31 -0.53 8.14
C PHE A 29 -1.84 -0.64 6.71
N PHE A 30 -3.15 -0.85 6.53
CA PHE A 30 -3.79 -0.96 5.23
C PHE A 30 -4.95 0.05 5.09
N TYR A 31 -5.16 0.57 3.87
CA TYR A 31 -6.37 1.35 3.60
C TYR A 31 -7.58 0.42 3.43
N GLY A 32 -8.77 0.93 3.74
CA GLY A 32 -10.01 0.23 3.44
C GLY A 32 -10.24 0.10 1.93
N SER A 33 -10.72 -1.05 1.49
CA SER A 33 -11.21 -1.28 0.13
C SER A 33 -12.69 -1.64 0.19
N LYS A 34 -13.51 -1.03 -0.67
CA LYS A 34 -14.94 -1.36 -0.75
C LYS A 34 -15.21 -2.78 -1.23
N ARG A 35 -14.25 -3.39 -1.95
CA ARG A 35 -14.41 -4.71 -2.57
C ARG A 35 -14.01 -5.85 -1.63
N ASP A 36 -12.84 -5.73 -1.01
CA ASP A 36 -12.18 -6.85 -0.28
C ASP A 36 -11.85 -6.48 1.18
N GLY A 37 -12.43 -5.40 1.69
CA GLY A 37 -12.21 -4.90 3.06
C GLY A 37 -10.91 -4.10 3.23
N LEU A 38 -9.76 -4.68 2.87
CA LEU A 38 -8.44 -4.04 2.96
C LEU A 38 -7.71 -4.01 1.62
N HIS A 39 -7.00 -2.93 1.35
CA HIS A 39 -6.16 -2.77 0.17
C HIS A 39 -5.05 -3.85 0.12
N PRO A 40 -4.62 -4.31 -1.08
CA PRO A 40 -3.53 -5.29 -1.21
C PRO A 40 -2.14 -4.74 -0.87
N TRP A 41 -1.97 -3.41 -0.89
CA TRP A 41 -0.73 -2.73 -0.54
C TRP A 41 -0.82 -2.06 0.84
N CYS A 42 0.28 -2.08 1.59
CA CYS A 42 0.40 -1.33 2.83
C CYS A 42 0.37 0.19 2.56
N LYS A 43 0.04 0.98 3.58
CA LYS A 43 -0.05 2.44 3.45
C LYS A 43 1.26 3.06 2.99
N ALA A 44 2.40 2.60 3.49
CA ALA A 44 3.72 3.10 3.11
C ALA A 44 3.95 2.97 1.59
N CYS A 45 3.69 1.78 1.03
CA CYS A 45 3.80 1.53 -0.40
C CYS A 45 2.88 2.43 -1.25
N ILE A 46 1.69 2.76 -0.75
CA ILE A 46 0.76 3.65 -1.44
C ILE A 46 1.21 5.10 -1.36
N LEU A 47 1.73 5.54 -0.22
CA LEU A 47 2.27 6.89 -0.05
C LEU A 47 3.48 7.11 -0.96
N GLU A 48 4.38 6.13 -1.02
CA GLU A 48 5.51 6.15 -1.95
C GLU A 48 5.03 6.22 -3.41
N ALA A 49 4.11 5.34 -3.82
CA ALA A 49 3.58 5.36 -5.19
C ALA A 49 2.90 6.70 -5.55
N LYS A 50 2.23 7.34 -4.58
CA LYS A 50 1.65 8.68 -4.74
C LYS A 50 2.74 9.75 -4.87
N ALA A 51 3.80 9.67 -4.08
CA ALA A 51 4.94 10.59 -4.16
C ALA A 51 5.63 10.49 -5.52
N GLU A 52 5.92 9.28 -5.99
CA GLU A 52 6.54 9.05 -7.31
C GLU A 52 5.67 9.55 -8.46
N ARG A 53 4.35 9.36 -8.39
CA ARG A 53 3.41 9.94 -9.38
C ARG A 53 3.46 11.47 -9.39
N ARG A 54 3.56 12.12 -8.21
CA ARG A 54 3.68 13.59 -8.10
C ARG A 54 4.99 14.09 -8.68
N LYS A 55 6.11 13.41 -8.41
CA LYS A 55 7.43 13.74 -8.99
C LYS A 55 7.40 13.64 -10.51
N ARG A 56 6.87 12.55 -11.06
CA ARG A 56 6.75 12.37 -12.52
C ARG A 56 5.92 13.47 -13.17
N LYS A 57 4.73 13.76 -12.63
CA LYS A 57 3.91 14.88 -13.13
C LYS A 57 4.64 16.23 -13.09
N LYS A 58 5.45 16.47 -12.05
CA LYS A 58 6.23 17.71 -11.96
C LYS A 58 7.30 17.76 -13.05
N LEU A 59 7.99 16.65 -13.32
CA LEU A 59 8.99 16.57 -14.41
C LEU A 59 8.32 16.77 -15.79
N GLU A 60 7.19 16.11 -16.05
CA GLU A 60 6.42 16.28 -17.29
C GLU A 60 5.97 17.73 -17.52
N VAL A 61 5.57 18.43 -16.44
CA VAL A 61 5.20 19.86 -16.52
C VAL A 61 6.42 20.75 -16.78
N VAL A 62 7.58 20.42 -16.20
CA VAL A 62 8.83 21.18 -16.42
C VAL A 62 9.32 21.03 -17.86
N GLU A 63 9.27 19.82 -18.44
CA GLU A 63 9.64 19.59 -19.85
C GLU A 63 8.69 20.25 -20.85
N SER A 64 7.42 20.43 -20.51
CA SER A 64 6.43 21.06 -21.40
C SER A 64 6.44 22.60 -21.35
N HIS A 65 7.19 23.20 -20.42
CA HIS A 65 7.33 24.66 -20.27
C HIS A 65 8.77 25.15 -20.50
N ALA A 66 9.65 24.31 -21.05
CA ALA A 66 11.00 24.66 -21.49
C ALA A 66 11.05 24.76 -23.02
#